data_AF-A0A7M2T6N2-F1
#
_entry.id   AF-A0A7M2T6N2-F1
#
_cell.length_a   1.000
_cell.length_b   1.000
_cell.length_c   1.000
_cell.angle_alpha   90.00
_cell.angle_beta   90.00
_cell.angle_gamma   90.00
#
_symmetry.space_group_name_H-M   'P 1'
#
loop_
_entity.id
_entity.type
_entity.pdbx_description
1 polymer ?
#
loop_
_entity_poly.entity_id
_entity_poly.type
_entity_poly.pdbx_seq_one_letter_code
_entity_poly.pdbx_strand_id
1 'polypeptide(L)'
;MTRPPTAAQRRVIDAADPVTGRLKGTEAQLAALVKRGLAFRHPRPPHDHFLTPAGHRTREAGHRTREAGHRTGETEAERPGPEPSVNTGVFVARVGGEEAGPDTGGSRVREVHSAWQGLLELRRMTNPDGATDRPCGWERTHLVRAAALALEAAGHRPAGEDSASGYRVRATPQPEAVAVHEPDAEALRACAATLERAGWQVGEHTEPRTRTRYLLASPRRA
;
A
#
# COMPACT_ATOMS: atom_id res chain seq x y z
N MET A 1 -15.05 17.24 -25.90
CA MET A 1 -15.22 16.94 -24.46
C MET A 1 -15.97 15.62 -24.29
N THR A 2 -15.32 14.60 -23.74
CA THR A 2 -15.93 13.28 -23.59
C THR A 2 -16.91 13.31 -22.42
N ARG A 3 -18.20 13.04 -22.68
CA ARG A 3 -19.28 12.96 -21.68
C ARG A 3 -18.82 12.13 -20.47
N PRO A 4 -19.13 12.48 -19.21
CA PRO A 4 -18.71 11.69 -18.05
C PRO A 4 -19.17 10.21 -18.11
N PRO A 5 -18.48 9.26 -17.46
CA PRO A 5 -18.89 7.86 -17.40
C PRO A 5 -20.27 7.73 -16.73
N THR A 6 -21.07 6.75 -17.16
CA THR A 6 -22.33 6.43 -16.47
C THR A 6 -22.05 5.81 -15.10
N ALA A 7 -23.04 5.81 -14.20
CA ALA A 7 -22.90 5.18 -12.89
C ALA A 7 -22.55 3.68 -12.98
N ALA A 8 -23.10 2.97 -13.96
CA ALA A 8 -22.77 1.55 -14.20
C ALA A 8 -21.31 1.39 -14.66
N GLN A 9 -20.84 2.22 -15.60
CA GLN A 9 -19.45 2.22 -16.04
C GLN A 9 -18.49 2.58 -14.90
N ARG A 10 -18.90 3.52 -14.06
CA ARG A 10 -18.15 3.93 -12.87
C ARG A 10 -17.92 2.76 -11.92
N ARG A 11 -18.95 1.96 -11.64
CA ARG A 11 -18.82 0.76 -10.79
C ARG A 11 -17.83 -0.25 -11.37
N VAL A 12 -17.85 -0.48 -12.69
CA VAL A 12 -16.91 -1.40 -13.35
C VAL A 12 -15.47 -0.89 -13.26
N ILE A 13 -15.25 0.43 -13.45
CA ILE A 13 -13.93 1.06 -13.30
C ILE A 13 -13.43 0.98 -11.85
N ASP A 14 -14.31 1.26 -10.88
CA ASP A 14 -13.96 1.25 -9.46
C ASP A 14 -13.65 -0.18 -8.96
N ALA A 15 -14.31 -1.19 -9.52
CA ALA A 15 -14.11 -2.61 -9.23
C ALA A 15 -12.92 -3.25 -9.98
N ALA A 16 -12.20 -2.48 -10.80
CA ALA A 16 -11.02 -2.99 -11.51
C ALA A 16 -9.95 -3.48 -10.51
N ASP A 17 -9.22 -4.53 -10.90
CA ASP A 17 -8.10 -5.03 -10.13
C ASP A 17 -7.14 -3.87 -9.81
N PRO A 18 -6.79 -3.65 -8.53
CA PRO A 18 -6.06 -2.46 -8.13
C PRO A 18 -4.64 -2.43 -8.67
N VAL A 19 -3.98 -3.59 -8.82
CA VAL A 19 -2.59 -3.69 -9.27
C VAL A 19 -2.50 -3.65 -10.79
N THR A 20 -3.23 -4.55 -11.45
CA THR A 20 -3.14 -4.79 -12.89
C THR A 20 -4.08 -3.91 -13.71
N GLY A 21 -5.11 -3.34 -13.08
CA GLY A 21 -6.18 -2.62 -13.78
C GLY A 21 -7.13 -3.53 -14.57
N ARG A 22 -7.08 -4.85 -14.36
CA ARG A 22 -7.96 -5.81 -15.04
C ARG A 22 -9.42 -5.57 -14.69
N LEU A 23 -10.28 -5.53 -15.70
CA LEU A 23 -11.71 -5.31 -15.58
C LEU A 23 -12.47 -6.64 -15.62
N LYS A 24 -13.56 -6.70 -14.86
CA LYS A 24 -14.55 -7.78 -14.89
C LYS A 24 -15.93 -7.17 -15.14
N GLY A 25 -16.74 -7.79 -15.99
CA GLY A 25 -18.07 -7.30 -16.32
C GLY A 25 -18.65 -7.98 -17.56
N THR A 26 -19.86 -7.57 -17.93
CA THR A 26 -20.49 -8.03 -19.18
C THR A 26 -19.75 -7.48 -20.39
N GLU A 27 -19.78 -8.20 -21.51
CA GLU A 27 -19.12 -7.80 -22.75
C GLU A 27 -19.57 -6.40 -23.22
N ALA A 28 -20.86 -6.09 -23.09
CA ALA A 28 -21.41 -4.79 -23.44
C ALA A 28 -20.83 -3.64 -22.57
N GLN A 29 -20.64 -3.87 -21.27
CA GLN A 29 -20.02 -2.88 -20.38
C GLN A 29 -18.54 -2.65 -20.76
N LEU A 30 -17.80 -3.73 -21.04
CA LEU A 30 -16.38 -3.66 -21.40
C LEU A 30 -16.18 -2.99 -22.76
N ALA A 31 -16.96 -3.36 -23.77
CA ALA A 31 -16.94 -2.74 -25.10
C ALA A 31 -17.26 -1.24 -25.04
N ALA A 32 -18.22 -0.84 -24.19
CA ALA A 32 -18.55 0.57 -23.98
C ALA A 32 -17.40 1.37 -23.35
N LEU A 33 -16.61 0.76 -22.46
CA LEU A 33 -15.41 1.38 -21.88
C LEU A 33 -14.28 1.50 -22.91
N VAL A 34 -14.09 0.47 -23.75
CA VAL A 34 -13.11 0.49 -24.85
C VAL A 34 -13.44 1.58 -25.86
N LYS A 35 -14.71 1.70 -26.28
CA LYS A 35 -15.17 2.76 -27.21
C LYS A 35 -14.90 4.18 -26.68
N ARG A 36 -14.79 4.33 -25.36
CA ARG A 36 -14.51 5.60 -24.68
C ARG A 36 -13.02 5.82 -24.39
N GLY A 37 -12.15 4.89 -24.79
CA GLY A 37 -10.71 4.94 -24.52
C GLY A 37 -10.33 4.77 -23.05
N LEU A 38 -11.26 4.30 -22.21
CA LEU A 38 -11.04 4.08 -20.77
C LEU A 38 -10.53 2.67 -20.46
N ALA A 39 -10.72 1.75 -21.40
CA ALA A 39 -10.21 0.39 -21.33
C ALA A 39 -9.61 -0.01 -22.68
N PHE A 40 -8.76 -1.03 -22.67
CA PHE A 40 -8.32 -1.72 -23.88
C PHE A 40 -8.48 -3.24 -23.71
N ARG A 41 -8.62 -3.95 -24.82
CA ARG A 41 -8.68 -5.41 -24.87
C ARG A 41 -7.30 -5.96 -25.20
N HIS A 42 -6.80 -6.90 -24.41
CA HIS A 42 -5.50 -7.49 -24.63
C HIS A 42 -5.49 -8.37 -25.91
N PRO A 43 -4.47 -8.27 -26.77
CA PRO A 43 -4.45 -8.98 -28.04
C PRO A 43 -4.30 -10.50 -27.87
N ARG A 44 -3.70 -10.99 -26.78
CA ARG A 44 -3.60 -12.43 -26.52
C ARG A 44 -4.83 -12.99 -25.80
N PRO A 45 -5.27 -14.22 -26.14
CA PRO A 45 -6.23 -14.98 -25.33
C PRO A 45 -5.82 -15.01 -23.85
N PRO A 46 -6.76 -14.93 -22.90
CA PRO A 46 -8.22 -14.96 -23.06
C PRO A 46 -8.87 -13.61 -23.45
N HIS A 47 -8.07 -12.64 -23.92
CA HIS A 47 -8.53 -11.29 -24.31
C HIS A 47 -9.17 -10.49 -23.18
N ASP A 48 -8.52 -10.53 -22.03
CA ASP A 48 -8.90 -9.72 -20.89
C ASP A 48 -8.90 -8.22 -21.20
N HIS A 49 -9.73 -7.49 -20.47
CA HIS A 49 -9.84 -6.05 -20.58
C HIS A 49 -9.13 -5.38 -19.43
N PHE A 50 -8.40 -4.30 -19.70
CA PHE A 50 -7.62 -3.58 -18.72
C PHE A 50 -7.89 -2.08 -18.83
N LEU A 51 -7.77 -1.36 -17.72
CA LEU A 51 -7.85 0.10 -17.71
C LEU A 51 -6.70 0.71 -18.52
N THR A 52 -7.00 1.78 -19.25
CA THR A 52 -5.98 2.65 -19.83
C THR A 52 -5.51 3.67 -18.79
N PRO A 53 -4.42 4.43 -19.03
CA PRO A 53 -4.05 5.55 -18.16
C PRO A 53 -5.20 6.55 -17.94
N ALA A 54 -6.07 6.78 -18.93
CA ALA A 54 -7.25 7.62 -18.78
C ALA A 54 -8.33 6.96 -17.89
N GLY A 55 -8.50 5.65 -17.98
CA GLY A 55 -9.34 4.85 -17.08
C GLY A 55 -8.88 4.94 -15.63
N HIS A 56 -7.58 4.83 -15.37
CA HIS A 56 -6.99 4.99 -14.04
C HIS A 56 -7.23 6.39 -13.47
N ARG A 57 -6.94 7.45 -14.23
CA ARG A 57 -7.22 8.83 -13.79
C ARG A 57 -8.70 9.06 -13.46
N THR A 58 -9.59 8.45 -14.25
CA THR A 58 -11.03 8.51 -14.00
C THR A 58 -11.37 7.83 -12.66
N ARG A 59 -10.82 6.64 -12.41
CA ARG A 59 -10.97 5.91 -11.13
C ARG A 59 -10.52 6.77 -9.95
N GLU A 60 -9.31 7.32 -10.01
CA GLU A 60 -8.72 8.16 -8.96
C GLU A 60 -9.55 9.42 -8.69
N ALA A 61 -10.02 10.11 -9.74
CA ALA A 61 -10.83 11.33 -9.59
C ALA A 61 -12.11 11.11 -8.77
N GLY A 62 -12.81 9.98 -8.95
CA GLY A 62 -14.03 9.71 -8.19
C GLY A 62 -13.79 9.15 -6.78
N HIS A 63 -12.62 8.60 -6.47
CA HIS A 63 -12.24 8.35 -5.08
C HIS A 63 -12.05 9.69 -4.35
N ARG A 64 -11.29 10.62 -4.93
CA ARG A 64 -11.10 11.96 -4.37
C ARG A 64 -12.40 12.72 -4.14
N THR A 65 -13.36 12.65 -5.07
CA THR A 65 -14.69 13.28 -4.88
C THR A 65 -15.48 12.66 -3.72
N ARG A 66 -15.43 11.33 -3.54
CA ARG A 66 -16.13 10.65 -2.43
C ARG A 66 -15.49 10.95 -1.08
N GLU A 67 -14.17 10.97 -1.01
CA GLU A 67 -13.42 11.31 0.20
C GLU A 67 -13.59 12.78 0.58
N ALA A 68 -13.67 13.69 -0.39
CA ALA A 68 -14.02 15.09 -0.15
C ALA A 68 -15.44 15.24 0.42
N GLY A 69 -16.41 14.52 -0.15
CA GLY A 69 -17.80 14.50 0.34
C GLY A 69 -17.98 13.86 1.72
N HIS A 70 -17.12 12.90 2.09
CA HIS A 70 -17.12 12.31 3.43
C HIS A 70 -16.52 13.25 4.49
N ARG A 71 -15.53 14.08 4.11
CA ARG A 71 -14.96 15.11 4.98
C ARG A 71 -15.83 16.36 5.15
N THR A 72 -16.79 16.62 4.26
CA THR A 72 -17.68 17.80 4.38
C THR A 72 -18.86 17.59 5.36
N GLY A 73 -18.99 16.41 5.96
CA GLY A 73 -19.96 16.13 7.03
C GLY A 73 -19.55 16.67 8.41
N GLU A 74 -18.30 17.11 8.56
CA GLU A 74 -17.76 17.69 9.78
C GLU A 74 -17.08 19.02 9.41
N THR A 75 -17.77 20.13 9.60
CA THR A 75 -17.15 21.46 9.51
C THR A 75 -17.70 22.32 10.62
N GLU A 76 -16.84 22.70 11.57
CA GLU A 76 -16.58 24.12 11.87
C GLU A 76 -15.36 24.27 12.79
N ALA A 77 -14.24 24.77 12.25
CA ALA A 77 -13.41 25.83 12.85
C ALA A 77 -12.11 25.99 12.03
N GLU A 78 -12.08 27.06 11.25
CA GLU A 78 -11.01 27.51 10.38
C GLU A 78 -9.81 28.05 11.18
N ARG A 79 -8.60 27.51 10.92
CA ARG A 79 -7.32 28.18 11.17
C ARG A 79 -6.40 27.97 9.97
N PRO A 80 -5.62 28.97 9.54
CA PRO A 80 -4.77 28.84 8.37
C PRO A 80 -3.57 27.95 8.71
N GLY A 81 -3.58 26.72 8.20
CA GLY A 81 -2.43 25.82 8.24
C GLY A 81 -1.40 26.19 7.17
N PRO A 82 -0.11 25.92 7.40
CA PRO A 82 0.96 26.25 6.46
C PRO A 82 0.76 25.49 5.14
N GLU A 83 1.11 26.17 4.05
CA GLU A 83 0.92 25.69 2.67
C GLU A 83 1.41 24.24 2.48
N PRO A 84 0.68 23.43 1.68
CA PRO A 84 1.07 22.06 1.43
C PRO A 84 2.42 22.06 0.72
N SER A 85 3.45 21.68 1.47
CA SER A 85 4.75 21.35 0.90
C SER A 85 4.51 20.33 -0.21
N VAL A 86 4.88 20.72 -1.42
CA VAL A 86 4.91 19.87 -2.60
C VAL A 86 5.80 18.68 -2.26
N ASN A 87 5.17 17.59 -1.86
CA ASN A 87 5.85 16.36 -1.49
C ASN A 87 6.59 15.90 -2.74
N THR A 88 7.92 16.00 -2.71
CA THR A 88 8.79 15.60 -3.80
C THR A 88 8.46 14.14 -4.08
N GLY A 89 7.92 13.82 -5.27
CA GLY A 89 7.17 12.60 -5.60
C GLY A 89 7.93 11.27 -5.53
N VAL A 90 8.59 11.01 -4.41
CA VAL A 90 9.31 9.78 -4.09
C VAL A 90 8.41 8.93 -3.20
N PHE A 91 8.25 7.66 -3.57
CA PHE A 91 7.45 6.74 -2.78
C PHE A 91 8.02 6.57 -1.37
N VAL A 92 7.14 6.59 -0.38
CA VAL A 92 7.48 6.36 1.02
C VAL A 92 6.55 5.30 1.61
N ALA A 93 7.12 4.25 2.21
CA ALA A 93 6.36 3.26 2.97
C ALA A 93 5.84 3.87 4.28
N ARG A 94 4.55 3.71 4.55
CA ARG A 94 3.83 4.14 5.75
C ARG A 94 4.19 3.23 6.92
N VAL A 95 4.76 3.83 7.96
CA VAL A 95 5.26 3.10 9.13
C VAL A 95 4.22 3.03 10.25
N GLY A 96 3.10 3.74 10.12
CA GLY A 96 2.04 3.79 11.11
C GLY A 96 2.18 5.01 12.01
N GLY A 97 1.10 5.79 12.10
CA GLY A 97 1.04 7.08 12.79
C GLY A 97 1.03 8.28 11.87
N GLU A 98 1.16 8.07 10.57
CA GLU A 98 0.89 9.13 9.61
C GLU A 98 -0.62 9.42 9.57
N GLU A 99 -0.98 10.68 9.33
CA GLU A 99 -2.35 11.03 8.94
C GLU A 99 -2.72 10.18 7.72
N ALA A 100 -3.91 9.57 7.77
CA ALA A 100 -4.39 8.74 6.67
C ALA A 100 -4.61 9.64 5.44
N GLY A 101 -3.58 9.75 4.60
CA GLY A 101 -3.64 10.56 3.39
C GLY A 101 -4.79 10.11 2.47
N PRO A 102 -5.32 11.01 1.62
CA PRO A 102 -6.50 10.73 0.79
C PRO A 102 -6.30 9.51 -0.12
N ASP A 103 -5.08 9.26 -0.59
CA ASP A 103 -4.77 8.12 -1.46
C ASP A 103 -4.59 6.81 -0.66
N THR A 104 -5.67 6.29 -0.07
CA THR A 104 -5.75 4.90 0.44
C THR A 104 -6.29 3.91 -0.61
N GLY A 105 -6.62 4.40 -1.82
CA GLY A 105 -7.18 3.61 -2.91
C GLY A 105 -6.16 2.85 -3.77
N GLY A 106 -6.61 2.34 -4.93
CA GLY A 106 -5.81 1.50 -5.82
C GLY A 106 -4.54 2.15 -6.40
N SER A 107 -4.34 3.47 -6.32
CA SER A 107 -3.06 4.09 -6.66
C SER A 107 -1.97 3.67 -5.68
N ARG A 108 -2.24 3.75 -4.38
CA ARG A 108 -1.31 3.35 -3.33
C ARG A 108 -0.93 1.87 -3.47
N VAL A 109 -1.90 1.01 -3.75
CA VAL A 109 -1.65 -0.42 -3.96
C VAL A 109 -0.66 -0.65 -5.12
N ARG A 110 -0.76 0.10 -6.23
CA ARG A 110 0.19 0.02 -7.35
C ARG A 110 1.56 0.57 -7.02
N GLU A 111 1.60 1.68 -6.30
CA GLU A 111 2.86 2.30 -5.85
C GLU A 111 3.61 1.37 -4.91
N VAL A 112 2.93 0.82 -3.90
CA VAL A 112 3.48 -0.18 -2.96
C VAL A 112 3.95 -1.41 -3.72
N HIS A 113 3.14 -1.93 -4.66
CA HIS A 113 3.54 -3.07 -5.48
C HIS A 113 4.80 -2.77 -6.29
N SER A 114 4.87 -1.62 -6.95
CA SER A 114 6.04 -1.20 -7.75
C SER A 114 7.29 -1.05 -6.87
N ALA A 115 7.15 -0.43 -5.70
CA ALA A 115 8.23 -0.29 -4.74
C ALA A 115 8.72 -1.65 -4.22
N TRP A 116 7.80 -2.58 -3.93
CA TRP A 116 8.16 -3.94 -3.52
C TRP A 116 8.87 -4.71 -4.63
N GLN A 117 8.41 -4.64 -5.89
CA GLN A 117 9.12 -5.26 -7.02
C GLN A 117 10.52 -4.66 -7.21
N GLY A 118 10.66 -3.33 -7.08
CA GLY A 118 11.96 -2.66 -7.11
C GLY A 118 12.89 -3.12 -5.99
N LEU A 119 12.35 -3.37 -4.79
CA LEU A 119 13.12 -3.92 -3.68
C LEU A 119 13.58 -5.36 -3.93
N LEU A 120 12.69 -6.22 -4.44
CA LEU A 120 13.06 -7.59 -4.80
C LEU A 120 14.13 -7.63 -5.90
N GLU A 121 14.06 -6.71 -6.86
CA GLU A 121 15.09 -6.57 -7.88
C GLU A 121 16.42 -6.10 -7.28
N LEU A 122 16.39 -5.13 -6.34
CA LEU A 122 17.58 -4.72 -5.61
C LEU A 122 18.20 -5.90 -4.83
N ARG A 123 17.39 -6.74 -4.18
CA ARG A 123 17.86 -7.96 -3.53
C ARG A 123 18.55 -8.89 -4.52
N ARG A 124 17.90 -9.17 -5.66
CA ARG A 124 18.44 -10.02 -6.74
C ARG A 124 19.79 -9.53 -7.25
N MET A 125 19.97 -8.21 -7.36
CA MET A 125 21.20 -7.61 -7.89
C MET A 125 22.33 -7.50 -6.86
N THR A 126 22.00 -7.36 -5.57
CA THR A 126 23.00 -7.02 -4.53
C THR A 126 23.32 -8.14 -3.56
N ASN A 127 22.46 -9.15 -3.44
CA ASN A 127 22.77 -10.34 -2.65
C ASN A 127 23.77 -11.22 -3.44
N PRO A 128 24.84 -11.75 -2.80
CA PRO A 128 25.90 -12.49 -3.51
C PRO A 128 25.42 -13.70 -4.33
N ASP A 129 24.35 -14.35 -3.89
CA ASP A 129 23.72 -15.50 -4.56
C ASP A 129 22.43 -15.14 -5.31
N GLY A 130 22.10 -13.84 -5.40
CA GLY A 130 20.89 -13.33 -6.02
C GLY A 130 19.59 -13.70 -5.29
N ALA A 131 19.67 -14.18 -4.05
CA ALA A 131 18.50 -14.59 -3.28
C ALA A 131 17.55 -13.40 -3.02
N THR A 132 16.28 -13.55 -3.35
CA THR A 132 15.26 -12.49 -3.15
C THR A 132 14.47 -12.63 -1.86
N ASP A 133 14.62 -13.75 -1.16
CA ASP A 133 13.94 -14.08 0.09
C ASP A 133 14.63 -13.46 1.33
N ARG A 134 15.80 -12.85 1.17
CA ARG A 134 16.59 -12.25 2.27
C ARG A 134 16.80 -10.74 2.09
N PRO A 135 16.69 -9.94 3.17
CA PRO A 135 16.94 -8.51 3.08
C PRO A 135 18.38 -8.17 2.68
N CYS A 136 18.52 -7.27 1.71
CA CYS A 136 19.83 -6.84 1.19
C CYS A 136 20.46 -5.70 2.02
N GLY A 137 21.65 -5.24 1.61
CA GLY A 137 22.41 -4.20 2.34
C GLY A 137 21.63 -2.89 2.56
N TRP A 138 20.88 -2.44 1.55
CA TRP A 138 20.03 -1.24 1.67
C TRP A 138 18.94 -1.39 2.74
N GLU A 139 18.30 -2.55 2.84
CA GLU A 139 17.25 -2.79 3.83
C GLU A 139 17.81 -2.77 5.25
N ARG A 140 19.04 -3.28 5.43
CA ARG A 140 19.74 -3.29 6.72
C ARG A 140 20.07 -1.90 7.23
N THR A 141 20.20 -0.91 6.35
CA THR A 141 20.40 0.50 6.74
C THR A 141 19.08 1.28 6.84
N HIS A 142 17.95 0.69 6.42
CA HIS A 142 16.62 1.33 6.38
C HIS A 142 15.54 0.43 7.00
N LEU A 143 15.84 -0.22 8.13
CA LEU A 143 15.03 -1.31 8.69
C LEU A 143 13.54 -0.98 8.84
N VAL A 144 13.22 0.19 9.41
CA VAL A 144 11.83 0.61 9.67
C VAL A 144 11.04 0.71 8.36
N ARG A 145 11.63 1.34 7.34
CA ARG A 145 10.99 1.50 6.02
C ARG A 145 10.89 0.17 5.29
N ALA A 146 11.91 -0.68 5.38
CA ALA A 146 11.92 -2.00 4.75
C ALA A 146 10.85 -2.93 5.33
N ALA A 147 10.75 -3.01 6.67
CA ALA A 147 9.72 -3.80 7.34
C ALA A 147 8.31 -3.26 7.04
N ALA A 148 8.11 -1.94 7.09
CA ALA A 148 6.83 -1.34 6.73
C ALA A 148 6.42 -1.64 5.28
N LEU A 149 7.35 -1.55 4.32
CA LEU A 149 7.09 -1.87 2.92
C LEU A 149 6.67 -3.34 2.74
N ALA A 150 7.34 -4.28 3.42
CA ALA A 150 6.97 -5.69 3.38
C ALA A 150 5.54 -5.92 3.93
N LEU A 151 5.17 -5.20 5.00
CA LEU A 151 3.84 -5.28 5.59
C LEU A 151 2.77 -4.69 4.64
N GLU A 152 2.98 -3.49 4.09
CA GLU A 152 2.03 -2.89 3.13
C GLU A 152 1.89 -3.74 1.86
N ALA A 153 2.99 -4.27 1.33
CA ALA A 153 2.96 -5.11 0.13
C ALA A 153 2.17 -6.40 0.33
N ALA A 154 2.11 -6.90 1.58
CA ALA A 154 1.27 -8.03 1.95
C ALA A 154 -0.19 -7.65 2.27
N GLY A 155 -0.54 -6.36 2.21
CA GLY A 155 -1.89 -5.86 2.46
C GLY A 155 -2.20 -5.56 3.93
N HIS A 156 -1.20 -5.57 4.81
CA HIS A 156 -1.40 -5.11 6.19
C HIS A 156 -1.69 -3.61 6.21
N ARG A 157 -2.59 -3.18 7.09
CA ARG A 157 -3.01 -1.77 7.16
C ARG A 157 -2.10 -1.01 8.14
N PRO A 158 -1.46 0.10 7.73
CA PRO A 158 -0.74 0.94 8.68
C PRO A 158 -1.73 1.60 9.64
N ALA A 159 -1.34 1.73 10.91
CA ALA A 159 -2.10 2.51 11.88
C ALA A 159 -2.15 3.98 11.43
N GLY A 160 -3.33 4.61 11.50
CA GLY A 160 -3.44 6.06 11.39
C GLY A 160 -2.88 6.77 12.63
N GLU A 161 -2.84 8.10 12.58
CA GLU A 161 -2.45 8.94 13.73
C GLU A 161 -3.27 8.63 15.00
N ASP A 162 -4.60 8.65 14.87
CA ASP A 162 -5.56 8.38 15.95
C ASP A 162 -6.19 6.98 15.92
N SER A 163 -5.83 6.15 14.92
CA SER A 163 -6.36 4.80 14.82
C SER A 163 -5.61 3.88 15.77
N ALA A 164 -6.36 3.27 16.70
CA ALA A 164 -5.83 2.18 17.51
C ALA A 164 -5.54 0.94 16.65
N SER A 165 -6.23 0.73 15.52
CA SER A 165 -6.05 -0.44 14.65
C SER A 165 -4.98 -0.20 13.59
N GLY A 166 -4.21 -1.26 13.27
CA GLY A 166 -3.21 -1.26 12.22
C GLY A 166 -1.79 -1.39 12.77
N TYR A 167 -0.87 -1.80 11.90
CA TYR A 167 0.50 -2.01 12.32
C TYR A 167 1.22 -0.67 12.50
N ARG A 168 2.18 -0.66 13.43
CA ARG A 168 3.10 0.45 13.63
C ARG A 168 4.52 -0.07 13.79
N VAL A 169 5.39 0.31 12.86
CA VAL A 169 6.82 -0.04 12.86
C VAL A 169 7.62 1.10 13.50
N ARG A 170 8.44 0.79 14.49
CA ARG A 170 9.31 1.73 15.19
C ARG A 170 10.74 1.23 15.24
N ALA A 171 11.68 2.16 15.27
CA ALA A 171 13.06 1.85 15.63
C ALA A 171 13.12 1.37 17.09
N THR A 172 14.10 0.54 17.39
CA THR A 172 14.36 0.09 18.77
C THR A 172 15.75 0.52 19.22
N PRO A 173 16.05 0.45 20.52
CA PRO A 173 17.41 0.62 21.01
C PRO A 173 18.42 -0.41 20.46
N GLN A 174 17.93 -1.53 19.89
CA GLN A 174 18.76 -2.52 19.21
C GLN A 174 18.91 -2.09 17.74
N PRO A 175 20.10 -1.66 17.30
CA PRO A 175 20.27 -1.02 16.00
C PRO A 175 19.95 -1.94 14.81
N GLU A 176 20.00 -3.26 15.00
CA GLU A 176 19.69 -4.28 14.01
C GLU A 176 18.22 -4.75 14.00
N ALA A 177 17.35 -4.18 14.86
CA ALA A 177 15.98 -4.64 15.04
C ALA A 177 14.94 -3.50 15.05
N VAL A 178 13.74 -3.83 14.58
CA VAL A 178 12.56 -2.96 14.59
C VAL A 178 11.46 -3.57 15.45
N ALA A 179 10.67 -2.70 16.09
CA ALA A 179 9.48 -3.10 16.82
C ALA A 179 8.26 -2.92 15.93
N VAL A 180 7.40 -3.94 15.83
CA VAL A 180 6.11 -3.86 15.15
C VAL A 180 5.00 -4.06 16.18
N HIS A 181 4.14 -3.07 16.29
CA HIS A 181 2.97 -3.08 17.17
C HIS A 181 1.71 -3.25 16.35
N GLU A 182 0.79 -4.07 16.83
CA GLU A 182 -0.57 -4.23 16.33
C GLU A 182 -1.41 -4.71 17.52
N PRO A 183 -2.47 -3.97 17.92
CA PRO A 183 -3.26 -4.35 19.10
C PRO A 183 -4.04 -5.64 18.91
N ASP A 184 -4.44 -5.99 17.69
CA ASP A 184 -5.08 -7.27 17.44
C ASP A 184 -4.06 -8.41 17.36
N ALA A 185 -4.25 -9.44 18.19
CA ALA A 185 -3.28 -10.53 18.32
C ALA A 185 -3.22 -11.42 17.07
N GLU A 186 -4.31 -11.55 16.31
CA GLU A 186 -4.32 -12.31 15.06
C GLU A 186 -3.60 -11.55 13.95
N ALA A 187 -3.88 -10.26 13.81
CA ALA A 187 -3.17 -9.37 12.89
C ALA A 187 -1.67 -9.26 13.24
N LEU A 188 -1.30 -9.24 14.53
CA LEU A 188 0.10 -9.26 14.95
C LEU A 188 0.79 -10.57 14.50
N ARG A 189 0.15 -11.73 14.67
CA ARG A 189 0.68 -13.01 14.15
C ARG A 189 0.79 -13.01 12.62
N ALA A 190 -0.17 -12.42 11.93
CA ALA A 190 -0.14 -12.29 10.47
C ALA A 190 1.01 -11.36 10.01
N CYS A 191 1.31 -10.29 10.75
CA CYS A 191 2.48 -9.45 10.53
C CYS A 191 3.77 -10.24 10.70
N ALA A 192 3.88 -11.06 11.76
CA ALA A 192 5.04 -11.93 11.98
C ALA A 192 5.27 -12.89 10.80
N ALA A 193 4.23 -13.61 10.39
CA ALA A 193 4.32 -14.55 9.27
C ALA A 193 4.67 -13.86 7.93
N THR A 194 4.24 -12.61 7.73
CA THR A 194 4.66 -11.81 6.55
C THR A 194 6.15 -11.46 6.62
N LEU A 195 6.62 -10.96 7.76
CA LEU A 195 8.02 -10.58 7.93
C LEU A 195 8.95 -11.79 7.80
N GLU A 196 8.57 -12.95 8.36
CA GLU A 196 9.31 -14.20 8.21
C GLU A 196 9.46 -14.63 6.75
N ARG A 197 8.36 -14.59 5.98
CA ARG A 197 8.39 -14.86 4.53
C ARG A 197 9.22 -13.84 3.75
N ALA A 198 9.35 -12.61 4.24
CA ALA A 198 10.19 -11.58 3.66
C ALA A 198 11.68 -11.68 4.09
N GLY A 199 12.04 -12.69 4.89
CA GLY A 199 13.41 -12.98 5.31
C GLY A 199 13.83 -12.35 6.64
N TRP A 200 12.87 -11.99 7.49
CA TRP A 200 13.13 -11.48 8.83
C TRP A 200 13.08 -12.63 9.86
N GLN A 201 13.80 -12.46 10.96
CA GLN A 201 13.64 -13.23 12.19
C GLN A 201 12.72 -12.42 13.09
N VAL A 202 11.69 -13.05 13.63
CA VAL A 202 10.67 -12.37 14.42
C VAL A 202 10.54 -13.05 15.78
N GLY A 203 10.56 -12.27 16.85
CA GLY A 203 10.27 -12.71 18.21
C GLY A 203 9.12 -11.90 18.80
N GLU A 204 8.19 -12.56 19.49
CA GLU A 204 7.15 -11.87 20.26
C GLU A 204 7.70 -11.43 21.61
N HIS A 205 7.46 -10.15 21.95
CA HIS A 205 7.83 -9.57 23.22
C HIS A 205 6.63 -8.89 23.86
N THR A 206 6.66 -8.80 25.20
CA THR A 206 5.67 -8.08 25.98
C THR A 206 6.39 -6.98 26.76
N GLU A 207 5.97 -5.74 26.56
CA GLU A 207 6.54 -4.61 27.29
C GLU A 207 6.24 -4.75 28.80
N PRO A 208 7.24 -4.72 29.69
CA PRO A 208 7.02 -5.02 31.11
C PRO A 208 6.05 -4.08 31.82
N ARG A 209 6.05 -2.78 31.44
CA ARG A 209 5.26 -1.73 32.10
C ARG A 209 3.82 -1.67 31.61
N THR A 210 3.62 -1.69 30.29
CA THR A 210 2.31 -1.52 29.66
C THR A 210 1.62 -2.85 29.39
N ARG A 211 2.35 -3.96 29.46
CA ARG A 211 1.93 -5.31 29.03
C ARG A 211 1.51 -5.37 27.55
N THR A 212 1.88 -4.37 26.76
CA THR A 212 1.63 -4.33 25.32
C THR A 212 2.51 -5.36 24.63
N ARG A 213 1.89 -6.20 23.80
CA ARG A 213 2.61 -7.16 22.94
C ARG A 213 3.12 -6.46 21.69
N TYR A 214 4.32 -6.83 21.26
CA TYR A 214 4.92 -6.34 20.03
C TYR A 214 5.86 -7.40 19.45
N LEU A 215 6.12 -7.30 18.16
CA LEU A 215 7.12 -8.10 17.48
C LEU A 215 8.45 -7.36 17.48
N LEU A 216 9.53 -8.04 17.82
CA LEU A 216 10.88 -7.60 17.53
C LEU A 216 11.35 -8.34 16.28
N ALA A 217 11.66 -7.60 15.21
CA ALA A 217 12.04 -8.17 13.93
C ALA A 217 13.44 -7.69 13.51
N SER A 218 14.30 -8.62 13.11
CA SER A 218 15.64 -8.34 12.59
C SER A 218 15.86 -9.09 11.26
N PRO A 219 16.62 -8.54 10.30
CA PRO A 219 16.92 -9.25 9.06
C PRO A 219 17.71 -10.54 9.33
N ARG A 220 17.32 -11.66 8.71
CA ARG A 220 18.09 -12.91 8.79
C ARG A 220 19.54 -12.66 8.34
N ARG A 221 20.50 -13.20 9.08
CA ARG A 221 21.89 -13.21 8.64
C ARG A 221 22.04 -14.19 7.47
N ALA A 222 22.98 -13.88 6.57
CA ALA A 222 23.28 -14.69 5.41
C ALA A 222 23.84 -16.06 5.81
#